data_AF-A0A7T0WJZ3-F1
#
_entry.id   AF-A0A7T0WJZ3-F1
#
_cell.length_a   1.000
_cell.length_b   1.000
_cell.length_c   1.000
_cell.angle_alpha   90.00
_cell.angle_beta   90.00
_cell.angle_gamma   90.00
#
_symmetry.space_group_name_H-M   'P 1'
#
loop_
_entity.id
_entity.type
_entity.pdbx_description
1 polymer ?
#
loop_
_entity_poly.entity_id
_entity_poly.type
_entity_poly.pdbx_seq_one_letter_code
_entity_poly.pdbx_strand_id
1 'polypeptide(L)'
;MEMQFIAPTLYESILLVLVVVLSLLIVWLFKQIRSLQQGIKNLEAKYDNRLEETVSSVRNFAHQQNEEQARNLVVTRHIQALQGKFDDLENQLREVKLQDPSLRLYQRAAELVKQGASIEEIMEACDIPRAEAEMLSMVHRQPAGS
;
A
#
# COMPACT_ATOMS: atom_id res chain seq x y z
N MET A 1 -64.76 61.52 52.22
CA MET A 1 -65.21 60.30 51.50
C MET A 1 -64.34 60.10 50.27
N GLU A 2 -63.05 59.75 50.43
CA GLU A 2 -62.12 59.56 49.29
C GLU A 2 -61.22 58.31 49.47
N MET A 3 -61.32 57.60 50.61
CA MET A 3 -60.34 56.57 51.00
C MET A 3 -60.75 55.13 50.62
N GLN A 4 -61.95 54.92 50.06
CA GLN A 4 -62.43 53.58 49.62
C GLN A 4 -62.16 53.28 48.13
N PHE A 5 -61.91 54.29 47.30
CA PHE A 5 -61.59 54.12 45.87
C PHE A 5 -60.10 53.88 45.58
N ILE A 6 -59.23 54.15 46.57
CA ILE A 6 -57.78 54.00 46.45
C ILE A 6 -57.37 52.51 46.54
N ALA A 7 -58.06 51.71 47.36
CA ALA A 7 -57.75 50.29 47.52
C ALA A 7 -57.89 49.45 46.22
N PRO A 8 -58.96 49.56 45.42
CA PRO A 8 -59.08 48.81 44.16
C PRO A 8 -58.13 49.30 43.07
N THR A 9 -57.83 50.60 43.00
CA THR A 9 -56.93 51.16 41.98
C THR A 9 -55.46 50.81 42.24
N LEU A 10 -55.06 50.69 43.51
CA LEU A 10 -53.74 50.16 43.90
C LEU A 10 -53.56 48.69 43.50
N TYR A 11 -54.58 47.84 43.67
CA TYR A 11 -54.49 46.44 43.25
C TYR A 11 -54.35 46.28 41.73
N GLU A 12 -55.13 47.04 40.95
CA GLU A 12 -55.05 47.07 39.48
C GLU A 12 -53.66 47.51 38.98
N SER A 13 -53.10 48.56 39.59
CA SER A 13 -51.75 49.02 39.24
C SER A 13 -50.65 48.01 39.61
N ILE A 14 -50.77 47.32 40.75
CA ILE A 14 -49.84 46.25 41.14
C ILE A 14 -49.92 45.07 40.16
N LEU A 15 -51.13 44.66 39.76
CA LEU A 15 -51.32 43.61 38.75
C LEU A 15 -50.71 43.99 37.41
N LEU A 16 -50.91 45.23 36.96
CA LEU A 16 -50.30 45.73 35.72
C LEU A 16 -48.78 45.68 35.77
N VAL A 17 -48.17 46.15 36.86
CA VAL A 17 -46.71 46.09 37.04
C VAL A 17 -46.22 44.64 37.04
N LEU A 18 -46.92 43.74 37.73
CA LEU A 18 -46.57 42.32 37.79
C LEU A 18 -46.62 41.67 36.39
N VAL A 19 -47.66 41.95 35.61
CA VAL A 19 -47.79 41.47 34.23
C VAL A 19 -46.67 42.01 33.35
N VAL A 20 -46.33 43.30 33.47
CA VAL A 20 -45.22 43.91 32.73
C VAL A 20 -43.89 43.23 33.10
N VAL A 21 -43.62 43.03 34.38
CA VAL A 21 -42.38 42.36 34.85
C VAL A 21 -42.30 40.91 34.36
N LEU A 22 -43.41 40.16 34.43
CA LEU A 22 -43.47 38.79 33.90
C LEU A 22 -43.25 38.76 32.39
N SER A 23 -43.84 39.69 31.63
CA SER A 23 -43.64 39.76 30.18
C SER A 23 -42.18 40.07 29.81
N LEU A 24 -41.51 40.96 30.55
CA LEU A 24 -40.10 41.26 30.35
C LEU A 24 -39.19 40.06 30.65
N LEU A 25 -39.48 39.31 31.73
CA LEU A 25 -38.77 38.08 32.08
C LEU A 25 -38.94 37.01 30.99
N ILE A 26 -40.14 36.83 30.46
CA ILE A 26 -40.42 35.87 29.37
C ILE A 26 -39.61 36.24 28.12
N VAL A 27 -39.59 37.52 27.72
CA VAL A 27 -38.82 37.99 26.56
C VAL A 27 -37.31 37.78 26.76
N TRP A 28 -36.81 38.03 27.98
CA TRP A 28 -35.40 37.82 28.30
C TRP A 28 -35.01 36.34 28.24
N LEU A 29 -35.78 35.46 28.87
CA LEU A 29 -35.56 34.01 28.81
C LEU A 29 -35.63 33.48 27.37
N PHE A 30 -36.58 33.98 26.56
CA PHE A 30 -36.71 33.58 25.16
C PHE A 30 -35.50 33.99 24.32
N LYS A 31 -34.93 35.19 24.55
CA LYS A 31 -33.66 35.60 23.91
C LYS A 31 -32.50 34.70 24.32
N GLN A 32 -32.41 34.35 25.60
CA GLN A 32 -31.34 33.48 26.11
C GLN A 32 -31.43 32.08 25.50
N ILE A 33 -32.63 31.50 25.43
CA ILE A 33 -32.89 30.21 24.78
C ILE A 33 -32.52 30.26 23.28
N ARG A 34 -32.86 31.34 22.58
CA ARG A 34 -32.48 31.51 21.16
C ARG A 34 -30.97 31.61 20.96
N SER A 35 -30.26 32.31 21.84
CA SER A 35 -28.79 32.39 21.82
C SER A 35 -28.15 31.01 22.02
N LEU A 36 -28.66 30.24 22.99
CA LEU A 36 -28.23 28.86 23.23
C LEU A 36 -28.47 27.95 22.02
N GLN A 37 -29.64 28.05 21.38
CA GLN A 37 -29.96 27.30 20.16
C GLN A 37 -29.06 27.69 18.98
N GLN A 38 -28.70 28.97 18.84
CA GLN A 38 -27.73 29.41 17.83
C GLN A 38 -26.34 28.84 18.10
N GLY A 39 -25.92 28.75 19.37
CA GLY A 39 -24.69 28.08 19.77
C GLY A 39 -24.66 26.60 19.35
N ILE A 40 -25.76 25.87 19.59
CA ILE A 40 -25.89 24.45 19.21
C ILE A 40 -25.83 24.30 17.68
N LYS A 41 -26.57 25.12 16.93
CA LYS A 41 -26.56 25.09 15.45
C LYS A 41 -25.19 25.42 14.86
N ASN A 42 -24.49 26.39 15.45
CA ASN A 42 -23.14 26.75 15.03
C ASN A 42 -22.11 25.67 15.38
N LEU A 43 -22.33 24.91 16.47
CA LEU A 43 -21.53 23.72 16.78
C LEU A 43 -21.82 22.61 15.77
N GLU A 44 -23.08 22.31 15.50
CA GLU A 44 -23.50 21.27 14.55
C GLU A 44 -22.97 21.55 13.14
N ALA A 45 -23.06 22.80 12.66
CA ALA A 45 -22.46 23.23 11.39
C ALA A 45 -20.92 23.13 11.37
N LYS A 46 -20.25 23.26 12.53
CA LYS A 46 -18.81 23.02 12.64
C LYS A 46 -18.47 21.52 12.62
N TYR A 47 -19.32 20.66 13.17
CA TYR A 47 -19.14 19.21 13.10
C TYR A 47 -19.38 18.66 11.69
N ASP A 48 -20.39 19.17 10.99
CA ASP A 48 -20.74 18.74 9.63
C ASP A 48 -19.63 19.09 8.62
N ASN A 49 -19.13 20.32 8.67
CA ASN A 49 -17.99 20.76 7.84
C ASN A 49 -16.69 19.97 8.14
N ARG A 50 -16.47 19.54 9.39
CA ARG A 50 -15.30 18.72 9.77
C ARG A 50 -15.42 17.27 9.29
N LEU A 51 -16.65 16.75 9.25
CA LEU A 51 -16.92 15.41 8.73
C LEU A 51 -16.68 15.36 7.22
N GLU A 52 -17.14 16.38 6.49
CA GLU A 52 -16.97 16.46 5.03
C GLU A 52 -15.50 16.66 4.61
N GLU A 53 -14.72 17.43 5.39
CA GLU A 53 -13.28 17.64 5.18
C GLU A 53 -12.46 16.36 5.46
N THR A 54 -12.88 15.55 6.44
CA THR A 54 -12.21 14.28 6.77
C THR A 54 -12.58 13.18 5.76
N VAL A 55 -13.84 13.11 5.35
CA VAL A 55 -14.33 12.14 4.35
C VAL A 55 -13.76 12.44 2.96
N SER A 56 -13.61 13.71 2.57
CA SER A 56 -12.98 14.09 1.30
C SER A 56 -11.48 13.76 1.28
N SER A 57 -10.78 13.94 2.40
CA SER A 57 -9.38 13.53 2.53
C SER A 57 -9.22 12.00 2.40
N VAL A 58 -10.06 11.21 3.07
CA VAL A 58 -10.06 9.74 2.96
C VAL A 58 -10.44 9.26 1.54
N ARG A 59 -11.40 9.92 0.89
CA ARG A 59 -11.83 9.59 -0.48
C ARG A 59 -10.72 9.88 -1.51
N ASN A 60 -9.93 10.93 -1.30
CA ASN A 60 -8.80 11.26 -2.17
C ASN A 60 -7.62 10.26 -2.01
N PHE A 61 -7.38 9.75 -0.80
CA PHE A 61 -6.42 8.65 -0.60
C PHE A 61 -6.91 7.31 -1.16
N ALA A 62 -8.21 7.00 -1.07
CA ALA A 62 -8.79 5.79 -1.66
C ALA A 62 -8.76 5.81 -3.19
N HIS A 63 -8.94 6.97 -3.83
CA HIS A 63 -8.80 7.11 -5.27
C HIS A 63 -7.34 6.95 -5.75
N GLN A 64 -6.35 7.45 -4.99
CA GLN A 64 -4.93 7.22 -5.32
C GLN A 64 -4.49 5.76 -5.09
N GLN A 65 -5.05 5.07 -4.09
CA GLN A 65 -4.67 3.69 -3.79
C GLN A 65 -5.16 2.70 -4.85
N ASN A 66 -6.30 2.96 -5.51
CA ASN A 66 -6.78 2.15 -6.63
C ASN A 66 -5.93 2.29 -7.89
N GLU A 67 -5.29 3.43 -8.12
CA GLU A 67 -4.33 3.60 -9.23
C GLU A 67 -3.01 2.86 -8.99
N GLU A 68 -2.52 2.83 -7.73
CA GLU A 68 -1.31 2.06 -7.40
C GLU A 68 -1.52 0.55 -7.41
N GLN A 69 -2.70 0.07 -6.98
CA GLN A 69 -3.04 -1.36 -7.05
C GLN A 69 -3.21 -1.85 -8.50
N ALA A 70 -3.77 -1.03 -9.40
CA ALA A 70 -3.83 -1.35 -10.82
C ALA A 70 -2.42 -1.45 -11.45
N ARG A 71 -1.50 -0.58 -11.02
CA ARG A 71 -0.10 -0.58 -11.48
C ARG A 71 0.66 -1.82 -11.00
N ASN A 72 0.43 -2.26 -9.77
CA ASN A 72 1.04 -3.50 -9.26
C ASN A 72 0.51 -4.76 -9.95
N LEU A 73 -0.77 -4.79 -10.33
CA LEU A 73 -1.37 -5.92 -11.04
C LEU A 73 -0.73 -6.14 -12.43
N VAL A 74 -0.41 -5.07 -13.14
CA VAL A 74 0.27 -5.13 -14.45
C VAL A 74 1.72 -5.57 -14.29
N VAL A 75 2.44 -5.07 -13.27
CA VAL A 75 3.81 -5.51 -12.96
C VAL A 75 3.84 -6.99 -12.61
N THR A 76 2.92 -7.49 -11.78
CA THR A 76 2.82 -8.92 -11.45
C THR A 76 2.57 -9.77 -12.69
N ARG A 77 1.70 -9.33 -13.61
CA ARG A 77 1.48 -10.04 -14.89
C ARG A 77 2.74 -10.07 -15.76
N HIS A 78 3.50 -8.99 -15.80
CA HIS A 78 4.78 -8.97 -16.52
C HIS A 78 5.83 -9.87 -15.88
N ILE A 79 5.92 -9.92 -14.55
CA ILE A 79 6.80 -10.83 -13.83
C ILE A 79 6.41 -12.29 -14.11
N GLN A 80 5.11 -12.62 -14.07
CA GLN A 80 4.62 -13.96 -14.41
C GLN A 80 4.93 -14.35 -15.86
N ALA A 81 4.75 -13.42 -16.81
CA ALA A 81 5.09 -13.66 -18.21
C ALA A 81 6.60 -13.83 -18.42
N LEU A 82 7.44 -13.08 -17.69
CA LEU A 82 8.89 -13.26 -17.71
C LEU A 82 9.30 -14.61 -17.12
N GLN A 83 8.67 -15.01 -16.02
CA GLN A 83 8.93 -16.30 -15.37
C GLN A 83 8.58 -17.46 -16.31
N GLY A 84 7.44 -17.40 -17.01
CA GLY A 84 7.10 -18.40 -18.03
C GLY A 84 8.10 -18.49 -19.18
N LYS A 85 8.66 -17.35 -19.64
CA LYS A 85 9.73 -17.34 -20.65
C LYS A 85 11.05 -17.91 -20.11
N PHE A 86 11.34 -17.69 -18.84
CA PHE A 86 12.53 -18.22 -18.19
C PHE A 86 12.45 -19.75 -18.08
N ASP A 87 11.30 -20.27 -17.67
CA ASP A 87 11.06 -21.72 -17.59
C ASP A 87 11.15 -22.39 -18.97
N ASP A 88 10.60 -21.75 -20.01
CA ASP A 88 10.72 -22.24 -21.39
C ASP A 88 12.18 -22.27 -21.87
N LEU A 89 12.95 -21.21 -21.58
CA LEU A 89 14.37 -21.17 -21.89
C LEU A 89 15.18 -22.20 -21.11
N GLU A 90 14.86 -22.44 -19.83
CA GLU A 90 15.49 -23.49 -19.03
C GLU A 90 15.20 -24.87 -19.64
N ASN A 91 13.96 -25.12 -20.08
CA ASN A 91 13.58 -26.36 -20.73
C ASN A 91 14.34 -26.55 -22.05
N GLN A 92 14.45 -25.52 -22.88
CA GLN A 92 15.25 -25.55 -24.11
C GLN A 92 16.73 -25.79 -23.81
N LEU A 93 17.29 -25.13 -22.81
CA LEU A 93 18.67 -25.37 -22.36
C LEU A 93 18.88 -26.81 -21.88
N ARG A 94 17.89 -27.37 -21.18
CA ARG A 94 17.93 -28.76 -20.73
C ARG A 94 17.88 -29.73 -21.91
N GLU A 95 17.02 -29.46 -22.89
CA GLU A 95 16.91 -30.24 -24.12
C GLU A 95 18.21 -30.17 -24.94
N VAL A 96 18.80 -28.98 -25.10
CA VAL A 96 20.09 -28.80 -25.78
C VAL A 96 21.21 -29.54 -25.03
N LYS A 97 21.25 -29.46 -23.69
CA LYS A 97 22.20 -30.25 -22.88
C LYS A 97 22.00 -31.77 -23.01
N LEU A 98 20.78 -32.22 -23.26
CA LEU A 98 20.47 -33.64 -23.48
C LEU A 98 20.80 -34.09 -24.91
N GLN A 99 20.65 -33.20 -25.89
CA GLN A 99 20.90 -33.48 -27.31
C GLN A 99 22.38 -33.53 -27.67
N ASP A 100 23.27 -32.93 -26.88
CA ASP A 100 24.69 -32.95 -27.18
C ASP A 100 25.46 -33.97 -26.29
N PRO A 101 25.60 -35.23 -26.73
CA PRO A 101 26.38 -36.24 -26.02
C PRO A 101 27.86 -35.86 -25.91
N SER A 102 28.39 -35.04 -26.82
CA SER A 102 29.80 -34.61 -26.80
C SER A 102 30.07 -33.69 -25.61
N LEU A 103 29.11 -32.81 -25.27
CA LEU A 103 29.19 -31.90 -24.12
C LEU A 103 29.35 -32.63 -22.78
N ARG A 104 28.75 -33.83 -22.63
CA ARG A 104 28.92 -34.65 -21.43
C ARG A 104 30.32 -35.26 -21.33
N LEU A 105 30.90 -35.66 -22.46
CA LEU A 105 32.28 -36.15 -22.54
C LEU A 105 33.26 -35.03 -22.19
N TYR A 106 33.05 -33.82 -22.71
CA TYR A 106 33.87 -32.65 -22.36
C TYR A 106 33.74 -32.23 -20.89
N GLN A 107 32.54 -32.25 -20.30
CA GLN A 107 32.35 -31.98 -18.87
C GLN A 107 33.06 -33.01 -17.99
N ARG A 108 32.97 -34.29 -18.34
CA ARG A 108 33.66 -35.38 -17.63
C ARG A 108 35.18 -35.27 -17.76
N ALA A 109 35.68 -34.96 -18.96
CA ALA A 109 37.11 -34.73 -19.20
C ALA A 109 37.63 -33.54 -18.38
N ALA A 110 36.87 -32.44 -18.31
CA ALA A 110 37.24 -31.27 -17.51
C ALA A 110 37.27 -31.57 -16.00
N GLU A 111 36.39 -32.44 -15.48
CA GLU A 111 36.44 -32.90 -14.08
C GLU A 111 37.67 -33.77 -13.80
N LEU A 112 38.03 -34.68 -14.71
CA LEU A 112 39.23 -35.51 -14.60
C LEU A 112 40.52 -34.67 -14.62
N VAL A 113 40.59 -33.65 -15.49
CA VAL A 113 41.70 -32.68 -15.51
C VAL A 113 41.83 -31.95 -14.16
N LYS A 114 40.71 -31.50 -13.57
CA LYS A 114 40.70 -30.82 -12.26
C LYS A 114 41.14 -31.74 -11.12
N GLN A 115 40.84 -33.02 -11.22
CA GLN A 115 41.31 -34.06 -10.28
C GLN A 115 42.79 -34.41 -10.49
N GLY A 116 43.44 -33.83 -11.51
CA GLY A 116 44.87 -34.01 -11.77
C GLY A 116 45.20 -35.23 -12.60
N ALA A 117 44.21 -35.86 -13.25
CA ALA A 117 44.43 -37.02 -14.13
C ALA A 117 45.44 -36.71 -15.25
N SER A 118 46.18 -37.73 -15.66
CA SER A 118 47.15 -37.66 -16.76
C SER A 118 46.47 -37.58 -18.13
N ILE A 119 47.20 -37.14 -19.15
CA ILE A 119 46.67 -36.98 -20.52
C ILE A 119 46.19 -38.33 -21.06
N GLU A 120 46.96 -39.40 -20.84
CA GLU A 120 46.59 -40.77 -21.21
C GLU A 120 45.29 -41.24 -20.54
N GLU A 121 45.09 -40.96 -19.25
CA GLU A 121 43.86 -41.34 -18.52
C GLU A 121 42.63 -40.58 -19.03
N ILE A 122 42.77 -39.31 -19.41
CA ILE A 122 41.68 -38.51 -19.98
C ILE A 122 41.30 -39.02 -21.37
N MET A 123 42.30 -39.39 -22.19
CA MET A 123 42.09 -39.98 -23.51
C MET A 123 41.32 -41.29 -23.43
N GLU A 124 41.71 -42.19 -22.51
CA GLU A 124 41.06 -43.50 -22.33
C GLU A 124 39.65 -43.39 -21.72
N ALA A 125 39.44 -42.47 -20.78
CA ALA A 125 38.16 -42.34 -20.09
C ALA A 125 37.08 -41.59 -20.89
N CYS A 126 37.49 -40.72 -21.82
CA CYS A 126 36.57 -39.84 -22.58
C CYS A 126 36.58 -40.08 -24.09
N ASP A 127 37.40 -41.02 -24.60
CA ASP A 127 37.53 -41.38 -26.03
C ASP A 127 37.82 -40.17 -26.94
N ILE A 128 38.62 -39.21 -26.47
CA ILE A 128 38.99 -37.99 -27.21
C ILE A 128 40.44 -38.02 -27.72
N PRO A 129 40.75 -37.36 -28.85
CA PRO A 129 42.10 -37.34 -29.41
C PRO A 129 43.08 -36.58 -28.50
N ARG A 130 44.37 -36.95 -28.57
CA ARG A 130 45.45 -36.36 -27.75
C ARG A 130 45.47 -34.83 -27.80
N ALA A 131 45.29 -34.25 -28.98
CA ALA A 131 45.29 -32.78 -29.15
C ALA A 131 44.17 -32.09 -28.35
N GLU A 132 43.00 -32.73 -28.21
CA GLU A 132 41.90 -32.20 -27.39
C GLU A 132 42.17 -32.37 -25.90
N ALA A 133 42.73 -33.50 -25.48
CA ALA A 133 43.10 -33.74 -24.08
C ALA A 133 44.20 -32.77 -23.61
N GLU A 134 45.20 -32.49 -24.45
CA GLU A 134 46.26 -31.52 -24.17
C GLU A 134 45.71 -30.10 -24.03
N MET A 135 44.83 -29.68 -24.95
CA MET A 135 44.14 -28.38 -24.88
C MET A 135 43.31 -28.24 -23.60
N LEU A 136 42.47 -29.24 -23.26
CA LEU A 136 41.64 -29.23 -22.04
C LEU A 136 42.49 -29.18 -20.78
N SER A 137 43.60 -29.91 -20.76
CA SER A 137 44.58 -29.84 -19.67
C SER A 137 45.14 -28.44 -19.53
N MET A 138 45.59 -27.79 -20.60
CA MET A 138 46.11 -26.42 -20.52
C MET A 138 45.07 -25.40 -20.03
N VAL A 139 43.82 -25.50 -20.51
CA VAL A 139 42.74 -24.55 -20.18
C VAL A 139 42.19 -24.75 -18.76
N HIS A 140 42.09 -25.99 -18.26
CA HIS A 140 41.46 -26.30 -16.98
C HIS A 140 42.43 -26.63 -15.84
N ARG A 141 43.70 -26.97 -16.15
CA ARG A 141 44.77 -27.21 -15.14
C ARG A 141 45.44 -25.93 -14.68
N GLN A 142 45.46 -24.89 -15.52
CA GLN A 142 45.58 -23.53 -14.99
C GLN A 142 44.22 -23.20 -14.36
N PRO A 143 44.16 -22.99 -13.03
CA PRO A 143 42.98 -22.33 -12.51
C PRO A 143 42.85 -21.01 -13.27
N ALA A 144 41.61 -20.59 -13.50
CA ALA A 144 41.31 -19.17 -13.52
C ALA A 144 42.18 -18.49 -12.44
N GLY A 145 43.22 -17.82 -12.90
CA GLY A 145 44.36 -17.38 -12.10
C GLY A 145 44.53 -15.89 -12.27
N SER A 146 43.46 -15.15 -12.00
CA SER A 146 43.45 -13.80 -11.43
C SER A 146 42.04 -13.40 -11.03
#